data_AF-A0A971XSU4-F1
#
_entry.id   AF-A0A971XSU4-F1
#
_cell.length_a   1.000
_cell.length_b   1.000
_cell.length_c   1.000
_cell.angle_alpha   90.00
_cell.angle_beta   90.00
_cell.angle_gamma   90.00
#
_symmetry.space_group_name_H-M   'P 1'
#
loop_
_entity.id
_entity.type
_entity.pdbx_description
1 polymer ?
#
loop_
_entity_poly.entity_id
_entity_poly.type
_entity_poly.pdbx_seq_one_letter_code
_entity_poly.pdbx_strand_id
1 'polypeptide(L)'
;MTAQLRQTDQQAQDWEARVSLWVDGEEEVRPDELDTPYGRQVWDTYHLIGDVLRNEELAIKPSDLFYARLSRAIDNEPPIVAPRPVKKQGAFLRIGLSGLAMAAAVASVAWIALPYLSGSDVPAAAVLASAEDNTSMVQYFEAHRDIAGVSGVRHASFEVGR
;
A
#
# COMPACT_ATOMS: atom_id res chain seq x y z
N MET A 1 -3.97 56.21 12.20
CA MET A 1 -4.36 55.13 13.13
C MET A 1 -5.41 54.20 12.52
N THR A 2 -6.50 54.70 11.93
CA THR A 2 -7.54 53.87 11.27
C THR A 2 -7.08 53.08 10.04
N ALA A 3 -6.15 53.63 9.24
CA ALA A 3 -5.62 52.95 8.06
C ALA A 3 -4.74 51.72 8.41
N GLN A 4 -3.97 51.79 9.49
CA GLN A 4 -3.10 50.69 9.95
C GLN A 4 -3.91 49.51 10.48
N LEU A 5 -4.97 49.77 11.27
CA LEU A 5 -5.86 48.72 11.77
C LEU A 5 -6.51 47.94 10.61
N ARG A 6 -7.02 48.66 9.60
CA ARG A 6 -7.61 48.03 8.41
C ARG A 6 -6.62 47.16 7.64
N GLN A 7 -5.35 47.55 7.58
CA GLN A 7 -4.32 46.75 6.91
C GLN A 7 -4.03 45.45 7.67
N THR A 8 -3.93 45.50 9.00
CA THR A 8 -3.73 44.30 9.84
C THR A 8 -4.92 43.35 9.72
N ASP A 9 -6.15 43.87 9.74
CA ASP A 9 -7.36 43.05 9.59
C ASP A 9 -7.41 42.35 8.23
N GLN A 10 -7.08 43.07 7.15
CA GLN A 10 -7.03 42.48 5.81
C GLN A 10 -5.97 41.37 5.71
N GLN A 11 -4.79 41.60 6.28
CA GLN A 11 -3.73 40.59 6.31
C GLN A 11 -4.13 39.34 7.08
N ALA A 12 -4.87 39.49 8.19
CA ALA A 12 -5.40 38.36 8.95
C ALA A 12 -6.43 37.57 8.14
N GLN A 13 -7.34 38.26 7.44
CA GLN A 13 -8.34 37.61 6.57
C GLN A 13 -7.70 36.87 5.39
N ASP A 14 -6.73 37.50 4.72
CA ASP A 14 -6.00 36.88 3.61
C ASP A 14 -5.22 35.64 4.10
N TRP A 15 -4.71 35.68 5.33
CA TRP A 15 -4.05 34.54 5.98
C TRP A 15 -5.03 33.41 6.31
N GLU A 16 -6.15 33.71 6.97
CA GLU A 16 -7.21 32.76 7.29
C GLU A 16 -7.76 32.07 6.04
N ALA A 17 -7.91 32.81 4.94
CA ALA A 17 -8.30 32.25 3.64
C ALA A 17 -7.29 31.22 3.12
N ARG A 18 -5.98 31.46 3.28
CA ARG A 18 -4.95 30.47 2.93
C ARG A 18 -5.03 29.22 3.80
N VAL A 19 -5.27 29.37 5.10
CA VAL A 19 -5.48 28.21 6.00
C VAL A 19 -6.70 27.40 5.54
N SER A 20 -7.78 28.06 5.09
CA SER A 20 -8.94 27.35 4.53
C SER A 20 -8.59 26.53 3.30
N LEU A 21 -7.78 27.06 2.37
CA LEU A 21 -7.31 26.32 1.20
C LEU A 21 -6.52 25.06 1.60
N TRP A 22 -5.71 25.14 2.66
CA TRP A 22 -5.00 23.98 3.21
C TRP A 22 -5.93 22.96 3.84
N VAL A 23 -6.96 23.39 4.58
CA VAL A 23 -7.96 22.50 5.19
C VAL A 23 -8.73 21.74 4.13
N ASP A 24 -9.09 22.40 3.03
CA ASP A 24 -9.83 21.79 1.91
C ASP A 24 -8.92 20.99 0.96
N GLY A 25 -7.60 21.10 1.11
CA GLY A 25 -6.61 20.40 0.28
C GLY A 25 -6.43 21.02 -1.13
N GLU A 26 -6.86 22.27 -1.31
CA GLU A 26 -6.73 23.03 -2.57
C GLU A 26 -5.32 23.65 -2.73
N GLU A 27 -4.55 23.75 -1.65
CA GLU A 27 -3.13 24.13 -1.65
C GLU A 27 -2.30 23.18 -0.75
N GLU A 28 -1.02 23.00 -1.07
CA GLU A 28 -0.08 22.26 -0.22
C GLU A 28 0.16 22.98 1.12
N VAL A 29 0.04 22.22 2.21
CA VAL A 29 0.22 22.75 3.56
C VAL A 29 1.68 23.16 3.76
N ARG A 30 1.90 24.36 4.31
CA ARG A 30 3.23 24.86 4.69
C ARG A 30 3.39 24.80 6.22
N PRO A 31 4.04 23.77 6.78
CA PRO A 31 4.09 23.55 8.22
C PRO A 31 4.75 24.70 8.96
N ASP A 32 5.81 25.29 8.39
CA ASP A 32 6.57 26.39 8.99
C ASP A 32 5.70 27.64 9.21
N GLU A 33 4.76 27.92 8.30
CA GLU A 33 3.85 29.06 8.43
C GLU A 33 2.69 28.74 9.39
N LEU A 34 2.26 27.47 9.44
CA LEU A 34 1.18 27.01 10.31
C LEU A 34 1.62 26.89 11.79
N ASP A 35 2.91 26.65 12.04
CA ASP A 35 3.49 26.42 13.38
C ASP A 35 3.60 27.68 14.27
N THR A 36 2.63 28.58 14.14
CA THR A 36 2.45 29.73 15.01
C THR A 36 1.29 29.48 15.99
N PRO A 37 1.26 30.13 17.18
CA PRO A 37 0.14 29.98 18.11
C PRO A 37 -1.22 30.30 17.48
N TYR A 38 -1.28 31.33 16.63
CA TYR A 38 -2.49 31.72 15.92
C TYR A 38 -2.83 30.76 14.77
N GLY A 39 -1.84 30.34 13.97
CA GLY A 39 -2.05 29.37 12.89
C GLY A 39 -2.64 28.05 13.38
N ARG A 40 -2.07 27.47 14.45
CA ARG A 40 -2.61 26.26 15.09
C ARG A 40 -4.03 26.46 15.62
N GLN A 41 -4.33 27.62 16.22
CA GLN A 41 -5.67 27.93 16.69
C GLN A 41 -6.70 27.99 15.55
N VAL A 42 -6.38 28.65 14.44
CA VAL A 42 -7.26 28.71 13.25
C VAL A 42 -7.47 27.32 12.67
N TRP A 43 -6.41 26.55 12.52
CA TRP A 43 -6.44 25.16 12.04
C TRP A 43 -7.36 24.27 12.89
N ASP A 44 -7.18 24.29 14.22
CA ASP A 44 -8.01 23.54 15.17
C ASP A 44 -9.48 23.98 15.09
N THR A 45 -9.73 25.29 14.97
CA THR A 45 -11.09 25.84 14.90
C THR A 45 -11.81 25.41 13.63
N TYR A 46 -11.14 25.44 12.48
CA TYR A 46 -11.73 25.05 11.20
C TYR A 46 -12.05 23.56 11.15
N HIS A 47 -11.16 22.72 11.66
CA HIS A 47 -11.43 21.29 11.79
C HIS A 47 -12.59 21.02 12.74
N LEU A 48 -12.64 21.70 13.89
CA LEU A 48 -13.74 21.55 14.84
C LEU A 48 -15.10 21.95 14.25
N ILE A 49 -15.15 23.06 13.50
CA ILE A 49 -16.37 23.45 12.77
C ILE A 49 -16.76 22.34 11.80
N GLY A 50 -15.79 21.82 11.04
CA GLY A 50 -16.01 20.71 10.11
C GLY A 50 -16.53 19.45 10.81
N ASP A 51 -16.02 19.12 11.99
CA ASP A 51 -16.43 17.96 12.77
C ASP A 51 -17.87 18.13 13.27
N VAL A 52 -18.20 19.29 13.86
CA VAL A 52 -19.57 19.62 14.32
C VAL A 52 -20.58 19.54 13.18
N LEU A 53 -20.22 20.04 11.99
CA LEU A 53 -21.10 20.02 10.81
C LEU A 53 -21.35 18.59 10.27
N ARG A 54 -20.41 17.66 10.47
CA ARG A 54 -20.56 16.26 10.05
C ARG A 54 -21.34 15.44 11.09
N ASN A 55 -21.02 15.60 12.36
CA ASN A 55 -21.71 14.97 13.49
C ASN A 55 -21.32 15.67 14.80
N GLU A 56 -22.29 16.07 15.61
CA GLU A 56 -22.06 16.71 16.91
C GLU A 56 -21.24 15.83 17.87
N GLU A 57 -21.32 14.50 17.75
CA GLU A 57 -20.49 13.59 18.55
C GLU A 57 -18.99 13.70 18.25
N LEU A 58 -18.61 14.28 17.12
CA LEU A 58 -17.23 14.52 16.72
C LEU A 58 -16.69 15.86 17.27
N ALA A 59 -17.51 16.66 17.96
CA ALA A 59 -17.13 17.94 18.57
C ALA A 59 -16.25 17.76 19.83
N ILE A 60 -15.20 16.96 19.69
CA ILE A 60 -14.31 16.56 20.77
C ILE A 60 -13.21 17.61 20.88
N LYS A 61 -13.13 18.26 22.04
CA LYS A 61 -12.00 19.13 22.36
C LYS A 61 -10.86 18.30 22.97
N PRO A 62 -9.68 18.23 22.33
CA PRO A 62 -8.52 17.56 22.93
C PRO A 62 -8.12 18.22 24.25
N SER A 63 -7.50 17.45 25.15
CA SER A 63 -6.90 18.04 26.34
C SER A 63 -5.65 18.85 25.99
N ASP A 64 -5.29 19.83 26.83
CA ASP A 64 -4.16 20.75 26.57
C ASP A 64 -2.83 20.03 26.31
N LEU A 65 -2.63 18.84 26.90
CA LEU A 65 -1.43 18.01 26.74
C LEU A 65 -1.58 16.89 25.71
N PHE A 66 -2.70 16.80 25.00
CA PHE A 66 -2.93 15.74 24.00
C PHE A 66 -1.88 15.78 22.89
N TYR A 67 -1.71 16.92 22.22
CA TYR A 67 -0.77 17.06 21.11
C TYR A 67 0.69 16.84 21.54
N ALA A 68 1.06 17.30 22.75
CA ALA A 68 2.40 17.03 23.30
C ALA A 68 2.65 15.54 23.52
N ARG A 69 1.65 14.78 24.01
CA ARG A 69 1.73 13.32 24.16
C ARG A 69 1.78 12.62 22.81
N LEU A 70 0.99 13.07 21.85
CA LEU A 70 0.93 12.53 20.50
C LEU A 70 2.26 12.73 19.78
N SER A 71 2.80 13.96 19.77
CA SER A 71 4.12 14.28 19.19
C SER A 71 5.20 13.39 19.79
N ARG A 72 5.23 13.27 21.12
CA ARG A 72 6.18 12.38 21.80
C ARG A 72 6.00 10.92 21.40
N ALA A 73 4.77 10.44 21.21
CA ALA A 73 4.52 9.07 20.78
C ALA A 73 5.07 8.84 19.36
N ILE A 74 4.82 9.77 18.44
CA ILE A 74 5.33 9.76 17.05
C ILE A 74 6.86 9.79 17.02
N ASP A 75 7.51 10.65 17.82
CA ASP A 75 8.97 10.73 17.90
C ASP A 75 9.61 9.42 18.39
N ASN A 76 8.87 8.62 19.17
CA ASN A 76 9.31 7.32 19.66
C ASN A 76 8.96 6.16 18.71
N GLU A 77 8.30 6.42 17.58
CA GLU A 77 8.03 5.38 16.60
C GLU A 77 9.34 4.91 15.95
N PRO A 78 9.60 3.58 15.91
CA PRO A 78 10.75 3.06 15.20
C PRO A 78 10.65 3.42 13.71
N PRO A 79 11.75 3.85 13.06
CA PRO A 79 11.71 4.17 11.63
C PRO A 79 11.21 2.94 10.87
N ILE A 80 10.08 3.09 10.18
CA ILE A 80 9.48 2.05 9.34
C ILE A 80 10.45 1.81 8.18
N VAL A 81 11.37 0.86 8.35
CA VAL A 81 12.18 0.35 7.25
C VAL A 81 11.22 -0.41 6.34
N ALA A 82 10.84 0.21 5.22
CA ALA A 82 10.05 -0.44 4.20
C ALA A 82 10.58 -1.87 3.95
N PRO A 83 9.72 -2.89 3.81
CA PRO A 83 10.17 -4.25 3.59
C PRO A 83 11.13 -4.23 2.39
N ARG A 84 12.41 -4.49 2.65
CA ARG A 84 13.42 -4.59 1.59
C ARG A 84 12.86 -5.55 0.56
N PRO A 85 12.83 -5.20 -0.74
CA PRO A 85 12.36 -6.11 -1.75
C PRO A 85 13.21 -7.37 -1.65
N VAL A 86 12.59 -8.48 -1.22
CA VAL A 86 13.25 -9.77 -1.15
C VAL A 86 13.62 -10.11 -2.58
N LYS A 87 14.91 -9.96 -2.92
CA LYS A 87 15.43 -10.34 -4.22
C LYS A 87 15.07 -11.81 -4.42
N LYS A 88 14.13 -12.12 -5.31
CA LYS A 88 13.73 -13.49 -5.65
C LYS A 88 14.87 -14.16 -6.43
N GLN A 89 15.96 -14.48 -5.74
CA GLN A 89 17.16 -15.11 -6.31
C GLN A 89 16.87 -16.53 -6.87
N GLY A 90 15.74 -17.14 -6.48
CA GLY A 90 15.35 -18.48 -6.91
C GLY A 90 14.60 -18.59 -8.25
N ALA A 91 14.32 -17.49 -8.95
CA ALA A 91 13.57 -17.56 -10.22
C ALA A 91 14.37 -18.25 -11.34
N PHE A 92 15.69 -18.05 -11.41
CA PHE A 92 16.54 -18.63 -12.44
C PHE A 92 16.75 -20.15 -12.29
N LEU A 93 16.77 -20.66 -11.06
CA LEU A 93 16.86 -22.11 -10.80
C LEU A 93 15.61 -22.87 -11.27
N ARG A 94 14.44 -22.24 -11.25
CA ARG A 94 13.19 -22.87 -11.71
C ARG A 94 13.15 -23.01 -13.23
N ILE A 95 13.76 -22.08 -13.96
CA ILE A 95 13.80 -22.10 -15.43
C ILE A 95 14.71 -23.22 -15.96
N GLY A 96 15.84 -23.50 -15.28
CA GLY A 96 16.74 -24.60 -15.65
C GLY A 96 16.16 -26.00 -15.39
N LEU A 97 15.21 -26.12 -14.45
CA LEU A 97 14.65 -27.40 -14.05
C LEU A 97 13.69 -27.99 -15.10
N SER A 98 13.00 -27.16 -15.87
CA SER A 98 12.10 -27.61 -16.94
C SER A 98 12.84 -28.34 -18.06
N GLY A 99 14.06 -27.90 -18.40
CA GLY A 99 14.90 -28.59 -19.40
C GLY A 99 15.40 -29.95 -18.89
N LEU A 100 15.85 -30.01 -17.64
CA LEU A 100 16.29 -31.26 -17.01
C LEU A 100 15.14 -32.26 -16.87
N ALA A 101 13.94 -31.81 -16.49
CA ALA A 101 12.76 -32.65 -16.40
C ALA A 101 12.39 -33.26 -17.76
N MET A 102 12.47 -32.47 -18.85
CA MET A 102 12.23 -32.97 -20.20
C MET A 102 13.27 -34.02 -20.61
N ALA A 103 14.56 -33.79 -20.34
CA ALA A 103 15.61 -34.75 -20.65
C ALA A 103 15.43 -36.08 -19.87
N ALA A 104 15.09 -36.00 -18.57
CA ALA A 104 14.81 -37.17 -17.75
C ALA A 104 13.57 -37.95 -18.24
N ALA A 105 12.52 -37.25 -18.69
CA ALA A 105 11.32 -37.88 -19.25
C ALA A 105 11.64 -38.64 -20.55
N VAL A 106 12.36 -38.00 -21.49
CA VAL A 106 12.75 -38.64 -22.76
C VAL A 106 13.68 -39.83 -22.51
N ALA A 107 14.65 -39.71 -21.61
CA ALA A 107 15.54 -40.80 -21.24
C ALA A 107 14.78 -41.99 -20.62
N SER A 108 13.78 -41.72 -19.78
CA SER A 108 12.94 -42.77 -19.18
C SER A 108 12.10 -43.50 -20.21
N VAL A 109 11.50 -42.77 -21.17
CA VAL A 109 10.76 -43.36 -22.29
C VAL A 109 11.68 -44.20 -23.16
N ALA A 110 12.87 -43.71 -23.48
CA ALA A 110 13.86 -44.46 -24.27
C ALA A 110 14.31 -45.74 -23.55
N TRP A 111 14.52 -45.69 -22.23
CA TRP A 111 14.88 -46.86 -21.42
C TRP A 111 13.76 -47.91 -21.39
N ILE A 112 12.50 -47.47 -21.24
CA ILE A 112 11.33 -48.35 -21.28
C ILE A 112 11.13 -48.93 -22.69
N ALA A 113 11.34 -48.15 -23.74
CA ALA A 113 11.13 -48.56 -25.13
C ALA A 113 12.21 -49.53 -25.66
N LEU A 114 13.43 -49.48 -25.10
CA LEU A 114 14.57 -50.29 -25.51
C LEU A 114 14.31 -51.82 -25.54
N PRO A 115 13.66 -52.44 -24.51
CA PRO A 115 13.30 -53.85 -24.57
C PRO A 115 12.25 -54.17 -25.65
N TYR A 116 11.33 -53.26 -25.96
CA TYR A 116 10.32 -53.45 -27.02
C TYR A 116 10.94 -53.41 -28.42
N LEU A 117 11.92 -52.53 -28.65
CA LEU A 117 12.68 -52.46 -29.91
C LEU A 117 13.62 -53.66 -30.09
N SER A 118 14.05 -54.27 -28.97
CA SER A 118 14.91 -55.47 -28.95
C SER A 118 14.12 -56.78 -29.04
N GLY A 119 12.81 -56.72 -29.32
CA GLY A 119 11.97 -57.90 -29.55
C GLY A 119 11.63 -58.70 -28.28
N SER A 120 11.44 -58.03 -27.15
CA SER A 120 10.96 -58.68 -25.91
C SER A 120 9.52 -58.25 -25.59
N ASP A 121 8.60 -59.20 -25.60
CA ASP A 121 7.20 -59.04 -25.18
C ASP A 121 7.12 -58.67 -23.69
N VAL A 122 6.61 -57.48 -23.36
CA VAL A 122 6.32 -57.06 -21.98
C VAL A 122 4.93 -56.40 -21.92
N PRO A 123 4.03 -56.79 -21.00
CA PRO A 123 2.65 -56.30 -20.96
C PRO A 123 2.57 -54.85 -20.44
N ALA A 124 1.64 -54.08 -21.01
CA ALA A 124 1.45 -52.65 -20.73
C ALA A 124 0.84 -52.39 -19.34
N ALA A 125 1.50 -51.56 -18.53
CA ALA A 125 0.94 -51.03 -17.28
C ALA A 125 0.17 -49.72 -17.53
N ALA A 126 -1.07 -49.64 -17.03
CA ALA A 126 -1.93 -48.46 -17.15
C ALA A 126 -1.49 -47.32 -16.21
N VAL A 127 -1.38 -46.11 -16.75
CA VAL A 127 -1.07 -44.88 -16.00
C VAL A 127 -2.36 -44.33 -15.37
N LEU A 128 -2.37 -44.18 -14.03
CA LEU A 128 -3.57 -43.89 -13.22
C LEU A 128 -3.65 -42.47 -12.61
N ALA A 129 -2.84 -41.49 -13.03
CA ALA A 129 -2.94 -40.14 -12.47
C ALA A 129 -2.67 -39.05 -13.50
N SER A 130 -3.70 -38.24 -13.76
CA SER A 130 -3.61 -36.94 -14.43
C SER A 130 -3.76 -35.84 -13.39
N ALA A 131 -2.85 -34.87 -13.38
CA ALA A 131 -2.87 -33.75 -12.43
C ALA A 131 -3.91 -32.71 -12.85
N GLU A 132 -5.11 -32.81 -12.26
CA GLU A 132 -6.23 -31.91 -12.50
C GLU A 132 -6.52 -31.12 -11.23
N ASP A 133 -5.70 -30.11 -10.91
CA ASP A 133 -6.09 -29.15 -9.86
C ASP A 133 -5.55 -27.74 -10.11
N ASN A 134 -5.93 -27.14 -11.25
CA ASN A 134 -5.85 -25.69 -11.44
C ASN A 134 -7.14 -24.98 -11.01
N THR A 135 -8.25 -25.72 -10.90
CA THR A 135 -9.58 -25.18 -10.60
C THR A 135 -9.67 -24.68 -9.16
N SER A 136 -9.09 -25.40 -8.19
CA SER A 136 -9.05 -24.95 -6.79
C SER A 136 -8.31 -23.62 -6.61
N MET A 137 -7.24 -23.42 -7.38
CA MET A 137 -6.42 -22.22 -7.32
C MET A 137 -7.17 -20.99 -7.88
N VAL A 138 -7.91 -21.16 -8.97
CA VAL A 138 -8.75 -20.09 -9.55
C VAL A 138 -9.87 -19.71 -8.60
N GLN A 139 -10.56 -20.68 -7.99
CA GLN A 139 -11.61 -20.43 -7.00
C GLN A 139 -11.09 -19.69 -5.76
N TYR A 140 -9.89 -20.03 -5.30
CA TYR A 140 -9.26 -19.34 -4.16
C TYR A 140 -8.98 -17.85 -4.46
N PHE A 141 -8.48 -17.54 -5.66
CA PHE A 141 -8.23 -16.16 -6.08
C PHE A 141 -9.51 -15.35 -6.25
N GLU A 142 -10.56 -15.96 -6.79
CA GLU A 142 -11.85 -15.32 -6.98
C GLU A 142 -12.51 -14.97 -5.64
N ALA A 143 -12.48 -15.90 -4.68
CA ALA A 143 -12.98 -15.66 -3.33
C ALA A 143 -12.23 -14.54 -2.59
N HIS A 144 -10.90 -14.44 -2.76
CA HIS A 144 -10.11 -13.36 -2.16
C HIS A 144 -10.38 -11.99 -2.79
N ARG A 145 -10.73 -11.94 -4.08
CA ARG A 145 -11.07 -10.71 -4.79
C ARG A 145 -12.37 -10.08 -4.29
N ASP A 146 -13.35 -10.90 -3.92
CA ASP A 146 -14.65 -10.42 -3.43
C ASP A 146 -14.57 -9.86 -1.99
N ILE A 147 -13.65 -10.40 -1.17
CA ILE A 147 -13.45 -9.96 0.22
C ILE A 147 -12.65 -8.65 0.29
N ALA A 148 -11.65 -8.49 -0.59
CA ALA A 148 -10.85 -7.28 -0.70
C ALA A 148 -11.52 -6.30 -1.67
N GLY A 149 -12.70 -5.78 -1.31
CA GLY A 149 -13.46 -4.81 -2.11
C GLY A 149 -12.55 -3.74 -2.71
N VAL A 150 -12.75 -3.44 -4.01
CA VAL A 150 -12.00 -2.51 -4.88
C VAL A 150 -11.05 -1.60 -4.09
N SER A 151 -9.87 -2.13 -3.78
CA SER A 151 -8.82 -1.35 -3.16
C SER A 151 -8.26 -0.46 -4.27
N GLY A 152 -8.77 0.77 -4.34
CA GLY A 152 -8.16 1.82 -5.11
C GLY A 152 -6.76 2.07 -4.54
N VAL A 153 -5.77 1.33 -5.04
CA VAL A 153 -4.36 1.57 -4.76
C VAL A 153 -4.04 2.97 -5.29
N ARG A 154 -4.11 3.97 -4.41
CA ARG A 154 -3.59 5.30 -4.68
C ARG A 154 -2.07 5.17 -4.73
N HIS A 155 -1.53 5.17 -5.95
CA HIS A 155 -0.09 5.28 -6.16
C HIS A 155 0.36 6.69 -5.77
N ALA A 156 1.03 6.83 -4.63
CA ALA A 156 1.83 8.00 -4.33
C ALA A 156 3.21 7.82 -4.96
N SER A 157 3.55 8.65 -5.95
CA SER A 157 4.90 8.72 -6.51
C SER A 157 5.77 9.58 -5.62
N PHE A 158 6.79 8.98 -5.00
CA PHE A 158 7.88 9.75 -4.38
C PHE A 158 8.87 10.14 -5.47
N GLU A 159 8.99 11.43 -5.74
CA GLU A 159 10.09 11.96 -6.54
C GLU A 159 11.35 11.92 -5.69
N VAL A 160 12.27 11.01 -6.03
CA VAL A 160 13.61 10.98 -5.44
C VAL A 160 14.41 12.13 -6.06
N GLY A 161 14.53 13.22 -5.31
CA GLY A 161 15.43 14.32 -5.61
C GLY A 161 16.88 13.83 -5.73
N ARG A 162 17.55 14.31 -6.78
CA ARG A 162 18.92 13.95 -7.17
C ARG A 162 19.97 14.72 -6.35
#